data_AF-A0A1Y1N4T0-F1
#
_entry.id   AF-A0A1Y1N4T0-F1
#
_cell.length_a   1.000
_cell.length_b   1.000
_cell.length_c   1.000
_cell.angle_alpha   90.00
_cell.angle_beta   90.00
_cell.angle_gamma   90.00
#
_symmetry.space_group_name_H-M   'P 1'
#
loop_
_entity.id
_entity.type
_entity.pdbx_description
1 polymer ?
#
loop_
_entity_poly.entity_id
_entity_poly.type
_entity_poly.pdbx_seq_one_letter_code
_entity_poly.pdbx_strand_id
1 'polypeptide(L)'
;MQIEDNITAVLYRAGDLRLEKRPISEPKDDEVLLKICVVGICGSDLHLVNDGRIGPKIVDKPAVLGKYGVAVEFHLTHILGHEVSGIVWKVGNNVLNLKKGDRVAVDPGVHCFRCDPCRSGRGNLCVNAVFAGTLQSDGCLSRYFAHSADFCYRLPDHVSLEEGALVELVSVAIHACKQGRVGHGSVVLVQGAGPVGLMSLLVSKALGASKVLVAGLWLPWVMVTRFNGCRLHTGQVGQGQGNRSGLYCSGSSKRFGRCC
;
A
#
# COMPACT_ATOMS: atom_id res chain seq x y z
N MET A 1 2.54 -27.22 -13.07
CA MET A 1 1.87 -25.91 -13.09
C MET A 1 2.50 -25.12 -14.24
N GLN A 2 1.75 -24.83 -15.30
CA GLN A 2 2.27 -24.16 -16.50
C GLN A 2 2.27 -22.64 -16.33
N ILE A 3 3.11 -21.95 -17.10
CA ILE A 3 3.02 -20.51 -17.26
C ILE A 3 1.75 -20.20 -18.07
N GLU A 4 0.93 -19.29 -17.55
CA GLU A 4 -0.23 -18.72 -18.26
C GLU A 4 0.19 -17.50 -19.08
N ASP A 5 -0.73 -16.90 -19.82
CA ASP A 5 -0.51 -15.55 -20.36
C ASP A 5 -0.43 -14.49 -19.25
N ASN A 6 0.29 -13.40 -19.49
CA ASN A 6 0.38 -12.28 -18.56
C ASN A 6 -0.60 -11.17 -18.97
N ILE A 7 -1.87 -11.35 -18.62
CA ILE A 7 -2.86 -10.27 -18.75
C ILE A 7 -2.50 -9.17 -17.74
N THR A 8 -2.39 -7.94 -18.23
CA THR A 8 -1.93 -6.76 -17.50
C THR A 8 -2.89 -5.60 -17.74
N ALA A 9 -3.16 -4.81 -16.69
CA ALA A 9 -3.90 -3.56 -16.78
C ALA A 9 -2.94 -2.40 -17.12
N VAL A 10 -3.12 -1.85 -18.32
CA VAL A 10 -2.19 -0.92 -18.96
C VAL A 10 -2.89 0.40 -19.26
N LEU A 11 -2.42 1.46 -18.62
CA LEU A 11 -2.89 2.83 -18.80
C LEU A 11 -2.11 3.52 -19.92
N TYR A 12 -2.80 3.94 -20.99
CA TYR A 12 -2.19 4.69 -22.10
C TYR A 12 -2.18 6.21 -21.87
N ARG A 13 -3.18 6.70 -21.14
CA ARG A 13 -3.45 8.11 -20.79
C ARG A 13 -4.67 8.16 -19.86
N ALA A 14 -4.99 9.34 -19.33
CA ALA A 14 -6.23 9.59 -18.61
C ALA A 14 -7.45 9.00 -19.35
N GLY A 15 -8.26 8.19 -18.64
CA GLY A 15 -9.46 7.51 -19.14
C GLY A 15 -9.22 6.30 -20.06
N ASP A 16 -7.97 5.94 -20.40
CA ASP A 16 -7.64 4.92 -21.41
C ASP A 16 -6.86 3.74 -20.77
N LEU A 17 -7.55 3.01 -19.88
CA LEU A 17 -7.05 1.79 -19.23
C LEU A 17 -7.51 0.55 -20.00
N ARG A 18 -6.59 -0.33 -20.37
CA ARG A 18 -6.86 -1.53 -21.19
C ARG A 18 -6.31 -2.80 -20.53
N LEU A 19 -6.95 -3.93 -20.80
CA LEU A 19 -6.39 -5.24 -20.48
C LEU A 19 -5.73 -5.82 -21.73
N GLU A 20 -4.43 -6.11 -21.65
CA GLU A 20 -3.68 -6.70 -22.75
C GLU A 20 -2.66 -7.73 -22.27
N LYS A 21 -2.18 -8.58 -23.19
CA LYS A 21 -1.16 -9.58 -22.88
C LYS A 21 0.23 -8.95 -23.01
N ARG A 22 0.99 -8.93 -21.92
CA ARG A 22 2.41 -8.55 -21.93
C ARG A 22 3.32 -9.78 -21.88
N PRO A 23 4.62 -9.64 -22.16
CA PRO A 23 5.59 -10.68 -21.85
C PRO A 23 5.63 -10.99 -20.34
N ILE A 24 6.18 -12.15 -19.99
CA ILE A 24 6.57 -12.46 -18.61
C ILE A 24 8.07 -12.17 -18.51
N SER A 25 8.43 -11.23 -17.64
CA SER A 25 9.83 -10.93 -17.35
C SER A 25 10.47 -12.11 -16.64
N GLU A 26 11.64 -12.52 -17.11
CA GLU A 26 12.52 -13.40 -16.33
C GLU A 26 13.11 -12.59 -15.16
N PRO A 27 13.11 -13.11 -13.92
CA PRO A 27 13.69 -12.40 -12.78
C PRO A 27 15.22 -12.38 -12.91
N LYS A 28 15.85 -11.27 -12.53
CA LYS A 28 17.31 -11.19 -12.35
C LYS A 28 17.76 -12.06 -11.17
N ASP A 29 19.07 -12.20 -10.99
CA ASP A 29 19.67 -13.07 -9.97
C ASP A 29 19.21 -12.77 -8.53
N ASP A 30 18.94 -11.51 -8.21
CA ASP A 30 18.47 -11.04 -6.88
C ASP A 30 16.95 -10.82 -6.80
N GLU A 31 16.19 -11.26 -7.82
CA GLU A 31 14.75 -11.04 -7.96
C GLU A 31 13.95 -12.33 -7.84
N VAL A 32 12.67 -12.19 -7.48
CA VAL A 32 11.67 -13.25 -7.58
C VAL A 32 10.62 -12.88 -8.62
N LEU A 33 10.21 -13.86 -9.43
CA LEU A 33 9.03 -13.75 -10.26
C LEU A 33 7.84 -14.26 -9.46
N LEU A 34 6.85 -13.41 -9.24
CA LEU A 34 5.63 -13.70 -8.52
C LEU A 34 4.51 -14.05 -9.52
N LYS A 35 3.70 -15.06 -9.19
CA LYS A 35 2.34 -15.16 -9.70
C LYS A 35 1.45 -14.32 -8.79
N ILE A 36 0.97 -13.19 -9.30
CA ILE A 36 0.13 -12.26 -8.56
C ILE A 36 -1.23 -12.90 -8.24
N CYS A 37 -1.72 -12.66 -7.03
CA CYS A 37 -2.96 -13.24 -6.54
C CYS A 37 -3.96 -12.16 -6.11
N VAL A 38 -3.51 -11.12 -5.40
CA VAL A 38 -4.35 -10.02 -4.95
C VAL A 38 -3.59 -8.70 -5.14
N VAL A 39 -4.26 -7.70 -5.70
CA VAL A 39 -3.78 -6.31 -5.79
C VAL A 39 -4.87 -5.40 -5.23
N GLY A 40 -4.56 -4.64 -4.18
CA GLY A 40 -5.38 -3.54 -3.68
C GLY A 40 -5.34 -2.36 -4.63
N ILE A 41 -6.45 -1.61 -4.70
CA ILE A 41 -6.58 -0.42 -5.55
C ILE A 41 -6.59 0.80 -4.63
N CYS A 42 -5.58 1.65 -4.77
CA CYS A 42 -5.44 2.85 -3.97
C CYS A 42 -6.03 4.07 -4.69
N GLY A 43 -6.21 5.17 -3.94
CA GLY A 43 -6.62 6.46 -4.52
C GLY A 43 -5.60 7.01 -5.53
N SER A 44 -4.32 6.65 -5.39
CA SER A 44 -3.24 6.97 -6.34
C SER A 44 -3.46 6.31 -7.71
N ASP A 45 -3.84 5.04 -7.76
CA ASP A 45 -4.16 4.35 -9.01
C ASP A 45 -5.35 5.01 -9.71
N LEU A 46 -6.39 5.38 -8.94
CA LEU A 46 -7.56 6.09 -9.47
C LEU A 46 -7.22 7.50 -9.97
N HIS A 47 -6.31 8.22 -9.32
CA HIS A 47 -5.80 9.52 -9.82
C HIS A 47 -5.00 9.35 -11.12
N LEU A 48 -4.21 8.29 -11.26
CA LEU A 48 -3.53 8.00 -12.53
C LEU A 48 -4.54 7.69 -13.64
N VAL A 49 -5.57 6.87 -13.36
CA VAL A 49 -6.63 6.57 -14.34
C VAL A 49 -7.42 7.81 -14.74
N ASN A 50 -7.82 8.66 -13.78
CA ASN A 50 -8.70 9.79 -14.04
C ASN A 50 -7.97 11.02 -14.61
N ASP A 51 -6.85 11.39 -13.98
CA ASP A 51 -6.17 12.66 -14.25
C ASP A 51 -4.92 12.48 -15.12
N GLY A 52 -4.43 11.24 -15.28
CA GLY A 52 -3.14 10.98 -15.91
C GLY A 52 -1.99 11.65 -15.16
N ARG A 53 -2.07 11.78 -13.82
CA ARG A 53 -0.99 12.35 -13.01
C ARG A 53 -1.20 12.19 -11.51
N ILE A 54 -0.10 12.32 -10.77
CA ILE A 54 -0.11 12.58 -9.33
C ILE A 54 0.72 13.84 -9.06
N GLY A 55 0.05 14.91 -8.65
CA GLY A 55 0.67 16.23 -8.43
C GLY A 55 1.22 16.86 -9.73
N PRO A 56 2.44 17.44 -9.72
CA PRO A 56 3.05 18.05 -10.92
C PRO A 56 3.62 17.02 -11.90
N LYS A 57 3.59 15.71 -11.59
CA LYS A 57 4.10 14.64 -12.46
C LYS A 57 3.03 14.25 -13.50
N ILE A 58 3.11 14.82 -14.69
CA ILE A 58 2.18 14.67 -15.84
C ILE A 58 2.38 13.32 -16.56
N VAL A 59 1.35 12.71 -17.17
CA VAL A 59 1.42 11.56 -18.12
C VAL A 59 1.36 11.98 -19.61
N ASP A 60 0.98 13.23 -19.89
CA ASP A 60 0.86 13.73 -21.26
C ASP A 60 2.17 14.23 -21.90
N LYS A 61 2.65 13.43 -22.86
CA LYS A 61 3.45 13.79 -24.06
C LYS A 61 4.96 14.07 -23.90
N PRO A 62 5.75 13.91 -24.99
CA PRO A 62 7.20 13.77 -24.89
C PRO A 62 7.92 15.13 -24.93
N ALA A 63 8.48 15.54 -23.79
CA ALA A 63 9.44 16.63 -23.75
C ALA A 63 10.51 16.32 -22.69
N VAL A 64 11.76 16.17 -23.14
CA VAL A 64 12.94 16.09 -22.28
C VAL A 64 13.02 17.35 -21.41
N LEU A 65 13.12 17.18 -20.09
CA LEU A 65 14.06 17.97 -19.29
C LEU A 65 14.40 17.25 -17.98
N GLY A 66 15.70 16.95 -17.82
CA GLY A 66 16.26 16.42 -16.59
C GLY A 66 16.72 17.51 -15.62
N LYS A 67 17.16 17.07 -14.44
CA LYS A 67 17.72 17.88 -13.35
C LYS A 67 16.74 18.93 -12.78
N TYR A 68 15.80 18.42 -11.98
CA TYR A 68 14.76 19.11 -11.18
C TYR A 68 13.38 19.47 -11.81
N GLY A 69 12.96 19.13 -13.03
CA GLY A 69 13.58 18.34 -14.10
C GLY A 69 13.55 16.83 -13.87
N VAL A 70 12.37 16.20 -13.94
CA VAL A 70 12.24 14.78 -14.32
C VAL A 70 11.00 14.61 -15.20
N ALA A 71 11.15 14.96 -16.48
CA ALA A 71 10.44 14.19 -17.50
C ALA A 71 11.04 12.78 -17.48
N VAL A 72 10.27 11.80 -16.98
CA VAL A 72 10.56 10.40 -17.26
C VAL A 72 10.31 10.16 -18.74
N GLU A 73 11.21 9.43 -19.41
CA GLU A 73 10.88 8.89 -20.73
C GLU A 73 9.70 7.95 -20.57
N PHE A 74 8.56 8.34 -21.13
CA PHE A 74 7.45 7.43 -21.28
C PHE A 74 7.89 6.24 -22.13
N HIS A 75 7.97 5.06 -21.51
CA HIS A 75 7.24 3.97 -22.13
C HIS A 75 5.79 4.45 -22.29
N LEU A 76 5.26 4.33 -23.50
CA LEU A 76 4.00 4.92 -23.99
C LEU A 76 2.73 4.43 -23.24
N THR A 77 2.93 3.70 -22.15
CA THR A 77 1.97 2.93 -21.38
C THR A 77 2.50 2.72 -19.97
N HIS A 78 1.65 2.77 -18.95
CA HIS A 78 2.00 2.53 -17.56
C HIS A 78 1.15 1.40 -16.93
N ILE A 79 1.76 0.52 -16.16
CA ILE A 79 1.08 -0.54 -15.39
C ILE A 79 0.76 -0.01 -13.98
N LEU A 80 -0.48 -0.18 -13.53
CA LEU A 80 -0.95 0.28 -12.21
C LEU A 80 -0.69 -0.74 -11.09
N GLY A 81 -1.06 -0.39 -9.86
CA GLY A 81 -1.09 -1.29 -8.70
C GLY A 81 0.24 -1.41 -7.96
N HIS A 82 0.15 -1.35 -6.63
CA HIS A 82 1.30 -1.37 -5.71
C HIS A 82 1.02 -2.05 -4.35
N GLU A 83 -0.25 -2.23 -3.98
CA GLU A 83 -0.67 -2.95 -2.76
C GLU A 83 -0.83 -4.46 -3.07
N VAL A 84 0.24 -5.27 -3.05
CA VAL A 84 0.21 -6.61 -3.70
C VAL A 84 0.68 -7.79 -2.84
N SER A 85 0.02 -8.93 -3.08
CA SER A 85 0.47 -10.25 -2.66
C SER A 85 0.44 -11.29 -3.78
N GLY A 86 1.25 -12.33 -3.63
CA GLY A 86 1.34 -13.40 -4.62
C GLY A 86 2.06 -14.63 -4.12
N ILE A 87 2.34 -15.54 -5.04
CA ILE A 87 3.08 -16.77 -4.81
C ILE A 87 4.37 -16.72 -5.62
N VAL A 88 5.50 -17.00 -4.99
CA VAL A 88 6.81 -17.07 -5.67
C VAL A 88 6.75 -18.18 -6.73
N TRP A 89 6.90 -17.81 -8.00
CA TRP A 89 6.83 -18.71 -9.15
C TRP A 89 8.19 -19.21 -9.62
N LYS A 90 9.19 -18.31 -9.60
CA LYS A 90 10.60 -18.56 -9.90
C LYS A 90 11.45 -17.61 -9.05
N VAL A 91 12.66 -18.04 -8.72
CA VAL A 91 13.65 -17.24 -7.99
C VAL A 91 14.91 -17.07 -8.87
N GLY A 92 15.60 -15.94 -8.71
CA GLY A 92 16.93 -15.72 -9.26
C GLY A 92 18.02 -16.55 -8.54
N ASN A 93 19.21 -16.61 -9.12
CA ASN A 93 20.29 -17.48 -8.65
C ASN A 93 20.87 -17.10 -7.27
N ASN A 94 20.76 -15.83 -6.86
CA ASN A 94 21.28 -15.32 -5.59
C ASN A 94 20.21 -15.27 -4.48
N VAL A 95 18.95 -15.63 -4.78
CA VAL A 95 17.85 -15.57 -3.82
C VAL A 95 17.95 -16.71 -2.80
N LEU A 96 18.28 -16.38 -1.55
CA LEU A 96 18.44 -17.34 -0.46
C LEU A 96 17.28 -17.33 0.56
N ASN A 97 16.49 -16.26 0.60
CA ASN A 97 15.44 -16.02 1.61
C ASN A 97 14.05 -16.54 1.22
N LEU A 98 13.82 -16.87 -0.06
CA LEU A 98 12.54 -17.28 -0.63
C LEU A 98 12.71 -18.48 -1.56
N LYS A 99 11.64 -19.27 -1.72
CA LYS A 99 11.58 -20.38 -2.69
C LYS A 99 10.25 -20.44 -3.41
N LYS A 100 10.22 -21.15 -4.55
CA LYS A 100 8.98 -21.42 -5.30
C LYS A 100 7.89 -22.00 -4.40
N GLY A 101 6.70 -21.42 -4.46
CA GLY A 101 5.54 -21.81 -3.66
C GLY A 101 5.34 -20.99 -2.37
N ASP A 102 6.33 -20.22 -1.92
CA ASP A 102 6.14 -19.30 -0.80
C ASP A 102 5.08 -18.23 -1.14
N ARG A 103 4.15 -17.97 -0.22
CA ARG A 103 3.22 -16.83 -0.30
C ARG A 103 3.93 -15.59 0.23
N VAL A 104 3.83 -14.46 -0.46
CA VAL A 104 4.52 -13.22 -0.08
C VAL A 104 3.58 -12.01 -0.13
N ALA A 105 3.81 -11.06 0.80
CA ALA A 105 3.47 -9.65 0.61
C ALA A 105 4.67 -8.91 0.03
N VAL A 106 4.44 -7.82 -0.70
CA VAL A 106 5.49 -7.06 -1.36
C VAL A 106 5.54 -5.64 -0.83
N ASP A 107 6.73 -5.15 -0.51
CA ASP A 107 6.99 -3.71 -0.39
C ASP A 107 7.34 -3.17 -1.79
N PRO A 108 6.49 -2.31 -2.39
CA PRO A 108 6.73 -1.79 -3.74
C PRO A 108 7.95 -0.85 -3.85
N GLY A 109 8.49 -0.34 -2.74
CA GLY A 109 9.51 0.72 -2.68
C GLY A 109 10.96 0.24 -2.55
N VAL A 110 11.56 -0.25 -3.64
CA VAL A 110 12.96 -0.70 -3.66
C VAL A 110 13.92 0.49 -3.51
N HIS A 111 14.80 0.44 -2.50
CA HIS A 111 15.77 1.49 -2.20
C HIS A 111 17.23 1.04 -2.36
N CYS A 112 18.13 1.96 -2.74
CA CYS A 112 19.48 1.60 -3.23
C CYS A 112 20.49 1.07 -2.20
N PHE A 113 20.11 0.98 -0.91
CA PHE A 113 20.96 0.60 0.25
C PHE A 113 22.23 1.43 0.53
N ARG A 114 22.64 2.35 -0.37
CA ARG A 114 23.98 2.98 -0.34
C ARG A 114 24.00 4.46 0.07
N CYS A 115 22.90 5.19 -0.07
CA CYS A 115 22.81 6.62 0.26
C CYS A 115 22.55 6.88 1.76
N ASP A 116 22.77 8.12 2.23
CA ASP A 116 22.61 8.47 3.65
C ASP A 116 21.22 8.18 4.25
N PRO A 117 20.10 8.41 3.55
CA PRO A 117 18.79 7.92 3.98
C PRO A 117 18.77 6.41 4.25
N CYS A 118 19.25 5.58 3.30
CA CYS A 118 19.32 4.13 3.48
C CYS A 118 20.22 3.73 4.66
N ARG A 119 21.44 4.29 4.74
CA ARG A 119 22.40 4.01 5.80
C ARG A 119 21.91 4.42 7.20
N SER A 120 21.01 5.41 7.27
CA SER A 120 20.36 5.85 8.51
C SER A 120 19.00 5.18 8.77
N GLY A 121 18.69 4.06 8.10
CA GLY A 121 17.45 3.29 8.30
C GLY A 121 16.18 3.97 7.77
N ARG A 122 16.32 4.99 6.91
CA ARG A 122 15.24 5.77 6.30
C ARG A 122 15.18 5.52 4.80
N GLY A 123 15.08 4.25 4.42
CA GLY A 123 15.04 3.81 3.01
C GLY A 123 13.90 4.43 2.20
N ASN A 124 12.78 4.76 2.86
CA ASN A 124 11.65 5.49 2.27
C ASN A 124 11.97 6.94 1.83
N LEU A 125 13.13 7.49 2.24
CA LEU A 125 13.65 8.79 1.79
C LEU A 125 14.83 8.64 0.82
N CYS A 126 15.03 7.44 0.25
CA CYS A 126 16.10 7.20 -0.71
C CYS A 126 15.89 7.98 -2.01
N VAL A 127 16.84 8.83 -2.36
CA VAL A 127 16.84 9.62 -3.62
C VAL A 127 16.92 8.79 -4.89
N ASN A 128 17.30 7.51 -4.78
CA ASN A 128 17.39 6.53 -5.86
C ASN A 128 16.33 5.42 -5.70
N ALA A 129 15.24 5.67 -4.96
CA ALA A 129 14.16 4.71 -4.81
C ALA A 129 13.40 4.51 -6.12
N VAL A 130 13.00 3.27 -6.36
CA VAL A 130 12.07 2.87 -7.43
C VAL A 130 10.84 2.29 -6.74
N PHE A 131 9.67 2.85 -7.02
CA PHE A 131 8.41 2.45 -6.39
C PHE A 131 7.45 1.96 -7.47
N ALA A 132 7.10 0.68 -7.44
CA ALA A 132 6.20 0.05 -8.40
C ALA A 132 4.82 0.73 -8.39
N GLY A 133 4.17 0.88 -9.56
CA GLY A 133 2.86 1.52 -9.68
C GLY A 133 2.89 3.05 -9.51
N THR A 134 4.07 3.65 -9.66
CA THR A 134 4.23 5.11 -9.77
C THR A 134 4.86 5.46 -11.10
N LEU A 135 4.82 6.74 -11.46
CA LEU A 135 5.42 7.26 -12.71
C LEU A 135 6.94 7.03 -12.86
N GLN A 136 7.61 6.41 -11.88
CA GLN A 136 9.02 5.99 -11.96
C GLN A 136 9.19 4.51 -12.37
N SER A 137 8.17 3.67 -12.20
CA SER A 137 8.21 2.24 -12.51
C SER A 137 6.80 1.66 -12.65
N ASP A 138 6.63 0.82 -13.65
CA ASP A 138 5.45 -0.03 -13.80
C ASP A 138 5.13 -0.80 -12.51
N GLY A 139 3.83 -0.93 -12.28
CA GLY A 139 3.23 -1.64 -11.15
C GLY A 139 2.99 -3.12 -11.41
N CYS A 140 2.15 -3.68 -10.56
CA CYS A 140 1.96 -5.12 -10.39
C CYS A 140 0.53 -5.60 -10.70
N LEU A 141 -0.33 -4.76 -11.30
CA LEU A 141 -1.67 -5.13 -11.76
C LEU A 141 -1.61 -5.97 -13.05
N SER A 142 -0.95 -7.13 -12.92
CA SER A 142 -0.69 -8.15 -13.93
C SER A 142 -0.89 -9.55 -13.33
N ARG A 143 -0.73 -10.62 -14.13
CA ARG A 143 -0.67 -12.00 -13.58
C ARG A 143 0.71 -12.38 -13.08
N TYR A 144 1.76 -11.81 -13.66
CA TYR A 144 3.15 -12.04 -13.30
C TYR A 144 3.93 -10.74 -13.21
N PHE A 145 4.71 -10.61 -12.14
CA PHE A 145 5.51 -9.44 -11.80
C PHE A 145 6.84 -9.89 -11.17
N ALA A 146 7.95 -9.32 -11.62
CA ALA A 146 9.28 -9.59 -11.06
C ALA A 146 9.69 -8.46 -10.13
N HIS A 147 10.17 -8.78 -8.93
CA HIS A 147 10.55 -7.80 -7.91
C HIS A 147 11.76 -8.27 -7.10
N SER A 148 12.43 -7.34 -6.41
CA SER A 148 13.57 -7.68 -5.54
C SER A 148 13.15 -8.63 -4.41
N ALA A 149 13.94 -9.68 -4.20
CA ALA A 149 13.66 -10.69 -3.18
C ALA A 149 13.72 -10.14 -1.75
N ASP A 150 14.52 -9.10 -1.50
CA ASP A 150 14.65 -8.43 -0.20
C ASP A 150 13.38 -7.65 0.20
N PHE A 151 12.55 -7.30 -0.78
CA PHE A 151 11.28 -6.56 -0.62
C PHE A 151 10.05 -7.49 -0.73
N CYS A 152 10.26 -8.80 -0.75
CA CYS A 152 9.20 -9.80 -0.77
C CYS A 152 9.20 -10.58 0.56
N TYR A 153 8.17 -10.39 1.37
CA TYR A 153 8.08 -10.90 2.74
C TYR A 153 7.17 -12.12 2.80
N ARG A 154 7.72 -13.27 3.18
CA ARG A 154 6.96 -14.52 3.29
C ARG A 154 5.85 -14.41 4.36
N LEU A 155 4.61 -14.65 3.94
CA LEU A 155 3.43 -14.65 4.79
C LEU A 155 3.39 -15.90 5.68
N PRO A 156 3.08 -15.77 6.98
CA PRO A 156 2.74 -16.90 7.83
C PRO A 156 1.51 -17.68 7.30
N ASP A 157 1.41 -18.96 7.64
CA ASP A 157 0.34 -19.84 7.13
C ASP A 157 -1.08 -19.35 7.46
N HIS A 158 -1.24 -18.64 8.58
CA HIS A 158 -2.51 -18.07 9.02
C HIS A 158 -2.84 -16.69 8.42
N VAL A 159 -1.92 -16.06 7.68
CA VAL A 159 -2.15 -14.77 7.00
C VAL A 159 -2.51 -15.05 5.54
N SER A 160 -3.71 -14.64 5.14
CA SER A 160 -4.21 -14.78 3.78
C SER A 160 -3.48 -13.89 2.77
N LEU A 161 -3.68 -14.16 1.48
CA LEU A 161 -3.16 -13.30 0.41
C LEU A 161 -3.87 -11.94 0.39
N GLU A 162 -5.15 -11.86 0.77
CA GLU A 162 -5.88 -10.58 0.88
C GLU A 162 -5.29 -9.71 1.99
N GLU A 163 -5.06 -10.28 3.18
CA GLU A 163 -4.35 -9.59 4.27
C GLU A 163 -2.91 -9.24 3.88
N GLY A 164 -2.26 -10.08 3.08
CA GLY A 164 -0.93 -9.82 2.52
C GLY A 164 -0.88 -8.59 1.61
N ALA A 165 -1.89 -8.38 0.76
CA ALA A 165 -1.97 -7.19 -0.09
C ALA A 165 -2.19 -5.91 0.73
N LEU A 166 -2.96 -6.00 1.82
CA LEU A 166 -3.18 -4.90 2.77
C LEU A 166 -1.93 -4.52 3.59
N VAL A 167 -0.82 -5.27 3.53
CA VAL A 167 0.41 -4.96 4.28
C VAL A 167 1.01 -3.61 3.89
N GLU A 168 0.88 -3.18 2.62
CA GLU A 168 1.29 -1.84 2.16
C GLU A 168 0.53 -0.77 2.96
N LEU A 169 -0.81 -0.80 2.90
CA LEU A 169 -1.69 0.15 3.57
C LEU A 169 -1.54 0.14 5.11
N VAL A 170 -1.34 -1.06 5.69
CA VAL A 170 -1.01 -1.23 7.12
C VAL A 170 0.33 -0.54 7.44
N SER A 171 1.33 -0.65 6.57
CA SER A 171 2.65 -0.06 6.76
C SER A 171 2.62 1.47 6.71
N VAL A 172 1.79 2.07 5.85
CA VAL A 172 1.51 3.52 5.85
C VAL A 172 0.96 3.97 7.22
N ALA A 173 -0.03 3.25 7.75
CA ALA A 173 -0.62 3.54 9.06
C ALA A 173 0.36 3.33 10.23
N ILE A 174 1.19 2.29 10.19
CA ILE A 174 2.27 2.05 11.16
C ILE A 174 3.31 3.17 11.11
N HIS A 175 3.70 3.62 9.92
CA HIS A 175 4.64 4.73 9.77
C HIS A 175 4.07 6.01 10.37
N ALA A 176 2.84 6.38 10.02
CA ALA A 176 2.17 7.56 10.58
C ALA A 176 2.06 7.51 12.11
N CYS A 177 1.67 6.36 12.68
CA CYS A 177 1.60 6.17 14.12
C CYS A 177 2.96 6.27 14.82
N LYS A 178 4.04 5.75 14.19
CA LYS A 178 5.42 5.89 14.71
C LYS A 178 5.89 7.34 14.69
N GLN A 179 5.65 8.09 13.61
CA GLN A 179 5.98 9.53 13.55
C GLN A 179 5.20 10.33 14.60
N GLY A 180 3.91 10.03 14.78
CA GLY A 180 3.05 10.61 15.83
C GLY A 180 3.33 10.09 17.25
N ARG A 181 4.29 9.16 17.43
CA ARG A 181 4.65 8.53 18.72
C ARG A 181 3.44 7.92 19.45
N VAL A 182 2.49 7.35 18.70
CA VAL A 182 1.31 6.69 19.24
C VAL A 182 1.73 5.43 20.01
N GLY A 183 1.20 5.28 21.22
CA GLY A 183 1.49 4.14 22.09
C GLY A 183 0.46 3.96 23.19
N HIS A 184 0.86 3.28 24.27
CA HIS A 184 -0.04 3.01 25.39
C HIS A 184 -0.61 4.29 25.99
N GLY A 185 -1.93 4.35 26.16
CA GLY A 185 -2.62 5.47 26.78
C GLY A 185 -2.90 6.66 25.85
N SER A 186 -2.26 6.75 24.67
CA SER A 186 -2.43 7.86 23.73
C SER A 186 -3.90 8.15 23.39
N VAL A 187 -4.23 9.44 23.24
CA VAL A 187 -5.50 9.91 22.66
C VAL A 187 -5.21 10.40 21.26
N VAL A 188 -5.76 9.73 20.25
CA VAL A 188 -5.47 10.00 18.83
C VAL A 188 -6.70 10.62 18.14
N LEU A 189 -6.47 11.62 17.28
CA LEU A 189 -7.46 12.10 16.32
C LEU A 189 -7.02 11.70 14.91
N VAL A 190 -7.86 10.96 14.21
CA VAL A 190 -7.73 10.65 12.79
C VAL A 190 -8.67 11.57 12.02
N GLN A 191 -8.16 12.28 11.02
CA GLN A 191 -8.97 13.12 10.13
C GLN A 191 -9.12 12.40 8.78
N GLY A 192 -10.35 11.98 8.47
CA GLY A 192 -10.70 11.13 7.34
C GLY A 192 -11.08 9.70 7.76
N ALA A 193 -12.12 9.15 7.13
CA ALA A 193 -12.62 7.79 7.36
C ALA A 193 -12.58 6.92 6.08
N GLY A 194 -11.71 7.27 5.12
CA GLY A 194 -11.32 6.39 4.02
C GLY A 194 -10.33 5.31 4.48
N PRO A 195 -9.85 4.43 3.58
CA PRO A 195 -9.03 3.26 3.92
C PRO A 195 -7.82 3.58 4.82
N VAL A 196 -7.01 4.59 4.48
CA VAL A 196 -5.85 5.04 5.29
C VAL A 196 -6.26 5.50 6.70
N GLY A 197 -7.40 6.19 6.82
CA GLY A 197 -7.91 6.67 8.10
C GLY A 197 -8.44 5.53 8.98
N LEU A 198 -9.20 4.60 8.40
CA LEU A 198 -9.65 3.39 9.09
C LEU A 198 -8.46 2.53 9.52
N MET A 199 -7.45 2.34 8.66
CA MET A 199 -6.24 1.62 9.02
C MET A 199 -5.43 2.32 10.12
N SER A 200 -5.35 3.65 10.09
CA SER A 200 -4.72 4.46 11.16
C SER A 200 -5.45 4.30 12.50
N LEU A 201 -6.78 4.19 12.51
CA LEU A 201 -7.57 3.83 13.69
C LEU A 201 -7.20 2.43 14.21
N LEU A 202 -7.16 1.42 13.33
CA LEU A 202 -6.84 0.03 13.71
C LEU A 202 -5.44 -0.07 14.31
N VAL A 203 -4.43 0.50 13.65
CA VAL A 203 -3.04 0.51 14.12
C VAL A 203 -2.89 1.30 15.42
N SER A 204 -3.55 2.47 15.55
CA SER A 204 -3.53 3.23 16.81
C SER A 204 -4.07 2.40 17.98
N LYS A 205 -5.14 1.63 17.78
CA LYS A 205 -5.68 0.73 18.80
C LYS A 205 -4.76 -0.45 19.10
N ALA A 206 -4.12 -1.04 18.08
CA ALA A 206 -3.14 -2.11 18.26
C ALA A 206 -1.90 -1.65 19.06
N LEU A 207 -1.45 -0.40 18.86
CA LEU A 207 -0.35 0.22 19.62
C LEU A 207 -0.74 0.66 21.05
N GLY A 208 -1.99 0.41 21.48
CA GLY A 208 -2.43 0.65 22.84
C GLY A 208 -3.01 2.04 23.12
N ALA A 209 -3.36 2.83 22.09
CA ALA A 209 -4.06 4.11 22.29
C ALA A 209 -5.34 3.89 23.11
N SER A 210 -5.51 4.65 24.19
CA SER A 210 -6.69 4.53 25.05
C SER A 210 -7.97 4.89 24.30
N LYS A 211 -7.88 5.92 23.45
CA LYS A 211 -9.00 6.65 22.87
C LYS A 211 -8.62 7.06 21.44
N VAL A 212 -9.51 6.78 20.47
CA VAL A 212 -9.32 7.23 19.09
C VAL A 212 -10.59 7.92 18.59
N LEU A 213 -10.44 9.16 18.14
CA LEU A 213 -11.47 9.97 17.50
C LEU A 213 -11.24 9.90 15.98
N VAL A 214 -12.31 9.78 15.20
CA VAL A 214 -12.25 9.80 13.73
C VAL A 214 -13.25 10.84 13.23
N ALA A 215 -12.79 11.88 12.54
CA ALA A 215 -13.63 12.96 12.02
C ALA A 215 -13.62 12.97 10.49
N GLY A 216 -14.78 13.05 9.83
CA GLY A 216 -14.85 13.01 8.36
C GLY A 216 -16.16 13.56 7.79
N LEU A 217 -16.11 14.06 6.55
CA LEU A 217 -17.29 14.54 5.82
C LEU A 217 -18.20 13.38 5.41
N TRP A 218 -17.60 12.27 4.97
CA TRP A 218 -18.29 11.01 4.70
C TRP A 218 -17.85 9.96 5.70
N LEU A 219 -18.80 9.53 6.52
CA LEU A 219 -18.72 8.30 7.29
C LEU A 219 -19.69 7.31 6.64
N PRO A 220 -19.23 6.25 5.95
CA PRO A 220 -20.12 5.17 5.56
C PRO A 220 -20.61 4.48 6.85
N TRP A 221 -21.82 4.84 7.28
CA TRP A 221 -22.43 4.55 8.60
C TRP A 221 -22.45 3.07 9.03
N VAL A 222 -22.14 2.15 8.11
CA VAL A 222 -22.34 0.71 8.25
C VAL A 222 -21.05 -0.03 8.66
N MET A 223 -19.87 0.45 8.27
CA MET A 223 -18.73 -0.48 8.10
C MET A 223 -17.84 -0.68 9.33
N VAL A 224 -17.89 0.20 10.33
CA VAL A 224 -17.23 -0.03 11.64
C VAL A 224 -18.15 0.40 12.78
N THR A 225 -19.03 -0.50 13.21
CA THR A 225 -19.88 -0.30 14.40
C THR A 225 -19.32 -0.99 15.65
N ARG A 226 -18.52 -2.05 15.46
CA ARG A 226 -17.72 -2.73 16.49
C ARG A 226 -16.42 -3.27 15.89
N PHE A 227 -15.30 -3.02 16.56
CA PHE A 227 -14.02 -3.69 16.29
C PHE A 227 -13.32 -3.99 17.61
N ASN A 228 -12.95 -5.25 17.89
CA ASN A 228 -12.20 -5.66 19.10
C ASN A 228 -12.62 -4.95 20.41
N GLY A 229 -13.91 -5.03 20.76
CA GLY A 229 -14.45 -4.44 22.00
C GLY A 229 -14.51 -2.90 22.04
N CYS A 230 -14.10 -2.21 20.98
CA CYS A 230 -14.21 -0.76 20.85
C CYS A 230 -15.66 -0.37 20.58
N ARG A 231 -16.25 0.42 21.49
CA ARG A 231 -17.57 1.01 21.29
C ARG A 231 -17.41 2.26 20.43
N LEU A 232 -17.91 2.19 19.21
CA LEU A 232 -17.91 3.31 18.27
C LEU A 232 -19.20 4.11 18.47
N HIS A 233 -19.03 5.30 19.04
CA HIS A 233 -20.07 6.30 19.22
C HIS A 233 -20.04 7.24 18.02
N THR A 234 -21.07 7.22 17.20
CA THR A 234 -21.29 8.26 16.18
C THR A 234 -21.89 9.49 16.84
N GLY A 235 -21.29 10.67 16.62
CA GLY A 235 -21.81 11.96 17.06
C GLY A 235 -21.86 12.94 15.89
N GLN A 236 -23.01 13.57 15.68
CA GLN A 236 -23.08 14.80 14.89
C GLN A 236 -22.62 15.97 15.76
N VAL A 237 -21.65 16.75 15.27
CA VAL A 237 -21.24 18.00 15.92
C VAL A 237 -21.96 19.13 15.20
N GLY A 238 -23.13 19.50 15.71
CA GLY A 238 -23.97 20.55 15.12
C GLY A 238 -23.76 21.90 15.78
N GLN A 239 -23.29 22.88 15.02
CA GLN A 239 -23.66 24.29 15.17
C GLN A 239 -23.80 24.91 13.77
N GLY A 240 -24.98 25.43 13.46
CA GLY A 240 -25.28 26.02 12.16
C GLY A 240 -25.54 24.98 11.05
N GLN A 241 -26.32 25.40 10.06
CA GLN A 241 -26.76 24.60 8.92
C GLN A 241 -25.58 23.99 8.13
N GLY A 242 -25.36 22.68 8.27
CA GLY A 242 -24.34 21.94 7.53
C GLY A 242 -23.97 20.60 8.18
N ASN A 243 -24.46 19.49 7.61
CA ASN A 243 -24.23 18.15 8.14
C ASN A 243 -22.74 17.80 8.19
N ARG A 244 -22.20 17.54 9.40
CA ARG A 244 -20.87 16.95 9.64
C ARG A 244 -20.97 15.87 10.71
N SER A 245 -20.22 14.78 10.53
CA SER A 245 -20.34 13.57 11.34
C SER A 245 -18.98 13.12 11.89
N GLY A 246 -18.95 12.68 13.14
CA GLY A 246 -17.77 12.14 13.80
C GLY A 246 -18.01 10.74 14.36
N LEU A 247 -16.96 9.91 14.35
CA LEU A 247 -16.88 8.62 15.02
C LEU A 247 -15.95 8.74 16.23
N TYR A 248 -16.32 8.07 17.31
CA TYR A 248 -15.56 8.08 18.55
C TYR A 248 -15.41 6.67 19.11
N CYS A 249 -14.18 6.16 19.20
CA CYS A 249 -13.87 4.88 19.83
C CYS A 249 -13.53 5.06 21.32
N SER A 250 -14.35 4.47 22.19
CA SER A 250 -13.97 4.22 23.59
C SER A 250 -14.21 2.76 23.99
N GLY A 251 -13.24 2.20 24.71
CA GLY A 251 -13.33 0.88 25.35
C GLY A 251 -12.25 0.77 26.42
N SER A 252 -12.59 0.23 27.59
CA SER A 252 -11.64 -0.01 28.66
C SER A 252 -11.07 -1.43 28.57
N SER A 253 -9.78 -1.58 28.89
CA SER A 253 -9.07 -2.85 28.94
C SER A 253 -9.49 -3.67 30.17
N LYS A 254 -10.69 -4.25 30.14
CA LYS A 254 -11.17 -5.20 31.17
C LYS A 254 -11.48 -6.58 30.60
N ARG A 255 -10.40 -7.34 30.32
CA ARG A 255 -10.20 -8.80 30.53
C ARG A 255 -9.04 -9.31 29.66
N PHE A 256 -7.81 -9.01 30.06
CA PHE A 256 -6.75 -10.01 29.91
C PHE A 256 -6.86 -10.94 31.12
N GLY A 257 -7.31 -12.17 30.88
CA GLY A 257 -7.60 -13.14 31.93
C GLY A 257 -7.11 -14.52 31.52
N ARG A 258 -6.00 -14.93 32.13
CA ARG A 258 -5.30 -16.22 32.01
C ARG A 258 -4.40 -16.37 30.78
N CYS A 259 -3.09 -16.37 31.04
CA CYS A 259 -2.19 -17.29 30.38
C CYS A 259 -2.63 -18.73 30.69
N CYS A 260 -2.67 -19.57 29.68
CA CYS A 260 -2.15 -20.94 29.63
C CYS A 260 -1.75 -21.17 28.16
#